data_AF-A0AAW1KP88-F1
#
_entry.id   AF-A0AAW1KP88-F1
#
_cell.length_a   1.000
_cell.length_b   1.000
_cell.length_c   1.000
_cell.angle_alpha   90.00
_cell.angle_beta   90.00
_cell.angle_gamma   90.00
#
_symmetry.space_group_name_H-M   'P 1'
#
loop_
_entity.id
_entity.type
_entity.pdbx_description
1 polymer ?
#
loop_
_entity_poly.entity_id
_entity_poly.type
_entity_poly.pdbx_seq_one_letter_code
_entity_poly.pdbx_strand_id
1 'polypeptide(L)'
;MVQISGKYELQSNENFVAYLKGLGSEISDDLAKTIDALKPILEVSVDGNSISLITNVGSSSSFTLGKEFEDEILSGIKVNSVATLNGNVLRIESNSADNRKGVREYVFSDSELVITYSGGASNVVAKRVYARI
;
A
#
# COMPACT_ATOMS: atom_id res chain seq x y z
N MET A 1 -12.59 -3.30 -19.23
CA MET A 1 -11.88 -2.35 -18.34
C MET A 1 -11.90 -2.98 -16.97
N VAL A 2 -10.74 -3.20 -16.35
CA VAL A 2 -10.68 -3.73 -14.98
C VAL A 2 -11.28 -2.69 -14.05
N GLN A 3 -12.23 -3.10 -13.23
CA GLN A 3 -12.88 -2.20 -12.28
C GLN A 3 -12.00 -2.06 -11.04
N ILE A 4 -11.27 -0.96 -10.97
CA ILE A 4 -10.37 -0.63 -9.85
C ILE A 4 -11.17 -0.28 -8.60
N SER A 5 -12.30 0.42 -8.76
CA SER A 5 -13.17 0.80 -7.65
C SER A 5 -13.95 -0.39 -7.09
N GLY A 6 -13.92 -0.55 -5.78
CA GLY A 6 -14.52 -1.69 -5.09
C GLY A 6 -13.98 -1.89 -3.69
N LYS A 7 -14.51 -2.90 -3.00
CA LYS A 7 -14.02 -3.35 -1.70
C LYS A 7 -13.18 -4.60 -1.88
N TYR A 8 -12.08 -4.66 -1.17
CA TYR A 8 -11.12 -5.75 -1.22
C TYR A 8 -10.79 -6.18 0.20
N GLU A 9 -11.06 -7.43 0.53
CA GLU A 9 -10.71 -8.03 1.82
C GLU A 9 -9.36 -8.72 1.73
N LEU A 10 -8.48 -8.44 2.69
CA LEU A 10 -7.18 -9.10 2.75
C LEU A 10 -7.33 -10.60 2.99
N GLN A 11 -6.83 -11.40 2.04
CA GLN A 11 -6.81 -12.86 2.14
C GLN A 11 -5.50 -13.37 2.71
N SER A 12 -4.37 -12.82 2.27
CA SER A 12 -3.04 -13.33 2.64
C SER A 12 -1.98 -12.25 2.54
N ASN A 13 -0.97 -12.36 3.41
CA ASN A 13 0.25 -11.56 3.36
C ASN A 13 1.44 -12.50 3.16
N GLU A 14 2.42 -12.08 2.36
CA GLU A 14 3.69 -12.74 2.13
C GLU A 14 4.81 -11.75 2.45
N ASN A 15 5.75 -12.14 3.31
CA ASN A 15 6.91 -11.31 3.72
C ASN A 15 6.59 -9.92 4.28
N PHE A 16 5.32 -9.63 4.62
CA PHE A 16 4.89 -8.30 5.07
C PHE A 16 5.52 -7.91 6.41
N VAL A 17 5.62 -8.83 7.35
CA VAL A 17 6.33 -8.63 8.63
C VAL A 17 7.80 -8.22 8.40
N ALA A 18 8.51 -8.90 7.50
CA ALA A 18 9.89 -8.59 7.19
C ALA A 18 10.06 -7.21 6.55
N TYR A 19 9.11 -6.83 5.68
CA TYR A 19 9.08 -5.50 5.08
C TYR A 19 8.81 -4.40 6.12
N LEU A 20 7.82 -4.58 7.00
CA LEU A 20 7.53 -3.64 8.09
C LEU A 20 8.76 -3.40 8.98
N LYS A 21 9.46 -4.47 9.36
CA LYS A 21 10.71 -4.35 10.14
C LYS A 21 11.82 -3.61 9.40
N GLY A 22 11.82 -3.64 8.07
CA GLY A 22 12.77 -2.92 7.22
C GLY A 22 12.43 -1.44 6.98
N LEU A 23 11.19 -1.02 7.26
CA LEU A 23 10.76 0.36 7.09
C LEU A 23 11.29 1.29 8.19
N GLY A 24 11.34 0.80 9.43
CA GLY A 24 11.79 1.61 10.56
C GLY A 24 12.22 0.74 11.74
N SER A 25 13.29 1.18 12.42
CA SER A 25 13.79 0.58 13.66
C SER A 25 12.80 0.68 14.82
N GLU A 26 11.78 1.53 14.70
CA GLU A 26 10.71 1.70 15.70
C GLU A 26 9.62 0.62 15.59
N ILE A 27 9.57 -0.13 14.49
CA ILE A 27 8.60 -1.21 14.33
C ILE A 27 9.13 -2.48 15.01
N SER A 28 8.62 -2.72 16.22
CA SER A 28 8.88 -3.95 16.97
C SER A 28 8.25 -5.17 16.29
N ASP A 29 8.81 -6.36 16.50
CA ASP A 29 8.28 -7.63 16.00
C ASP A 29 6.81 -7.86 16.37
N ASP A 30 6.42 -7.54 17.60
CA ASP A 30 5.04 -7.66 18.08
C ASP A 30 4.07 -6.73 17.33
N LEU A 31 4.50 -5.50 17.02
CA LEU A 31 3.70 -4.57 16.23
C LEU A 31 3.56 -5.07 14.80
N ALA A 32 4.64 -5.53 14.18
CA ALA A 32 4.61 -6.07 12.82
C ALA A 32 3.69 -7.30 12.72
N LYS A 33 3.75 -8.23 13.68
CA LYS A 33 2.84 -9.39 13.75
C LYS A 33 1.39 -8.98 13.99
N THR A 34 1.16 -7.97 14.83
CA THR A 34 -0.20 -7.45 15.07
C THR A 34 -0.78 -6.90 13.78
N ILE A 35 -0.03 -6.07 13.05
CA ILE A 35 -0.47 -5.48 11.77
C ILE A 35 -0.67 -6.58 10.70
N ASP A 36 0.19 -7.60 10.68
CA ASP A 36 0.05 -8.74 9.76
C ASP A 36 -1.18 -9.61 10.06
N ALA A 37 -1.54 -9.76 11.34
CA ALA A 37 -2.74 -10.46 11.77
C ALA A 37 -4.04 -9.68 11.50
N LEU A 38 -3.96 -8.36 11.30
CA LEU A 38 -5.11 -7.57 10.88
C LEU A 38 -5.49 -7.93 9.45
N LYS A 39 -6.79 -8.18 9.26
CA LYS A 39 -7.41 -8.36 7.94
C LYS A 39 -8.24 -7.14 7.58
N PRO A 40 -7.61 -6.02 7.20
CA PRO A 40 -8.33 -4.85 6.76
C PRO A 40 -9.11 -5.12 5.48
N ILE A 41 -10.30 -4.53 5.41
CA ILE A 41 -11.01 -4.32 4.16
C ILE A 41 -10.53 -2.98 3.59
N LEU A 42 -9.99 -3.02 2.38
CA LEU A 42 -9.57 -1.87 1.59
C LEU A 42 -10.68 -1.50 0.61
N GLU A 43 -11.26 -0.33 0.78
CA GLU A 43 -12.18 0.29 -0.15
C GLU A 43 -11.41 1.24 -1.07
N VAL A 44 -11.48 0.98 -2.36
CA VAL A 44 -10.84 1.78 -3.40
C VAL A 44 -11.93 2.54 -4.14
N SER A 45 -11.83 3.86 -4.16
CA SER A 45 -12.68 4.74 -4.95
C SER A 45 -11.82 5.50 -5.96
N VAL A 46 -12.25 5.53 -7.21
CA VAL A 46 -11.56 6.20 -8.30
C VAL A 46 -12.54 7.21 -8.90
N ASP A 47 -12.17 8.49 -8.83
CA ASP A 47 -12.95 9.62 -9.34
C ASP A 47 -12.11 10.42 -10.33
N GLY A 48 -12.18 10.03 -11.60
CA GLY A 48 -11.31 10.56 -12.66
C GLY A 48 -9.83 10.31 -12.38
N ASN A 49 -9.13 11.36 -11.95
CA ASN A 49 -7.70 11.30 -11.59
C ASN A 49 -7.46 11.19 -10.07
N SER A 50 -8.49 11.24 -9.25
CA SER A 50 -8.38 11.14 -7.79
C SER A 50 -8.65 9.71 -7.34
N ILE A 51 -7.78 9.16 -6.51
CA ILE A 51 -7.94 7.84 -5.90
C ILE A 51 -8.03 8.02 -4.39
N SER A 52 -9.03 7.37 -3.80
CA SER A 52 -9.21 7.29 -2.35
C SER A 52 -9.13 5.83 -1.94
N LEU A 53 -8.18 5.53 -1.05
CA LEU A 53 -7.98 4.25 -0.40
C LEU A 53 -8.44 4.39 1.05
N ILE A 54 -9.53 3.72 1.40
CA ILE A 54 -10.08 3.76 2.76
C ILE A 54 -10.01 2.36 3.34
N THR A 55 -9.38 2.22 4.49
CA THR A 55 -9.19 0.95 5.16
C THR A 55 -10.04 0.91 6.42
N ASN A 56 -10.74 -0.19 6.68
CA ASN A 56 -11.61 -0.30 7.86
C ASN A 56 -10.88 -0.16 9.20
N VAL A 57 -9.56 -0.39 9.23
CA VAL A 57 -8.69 -0.20 10.40
C VAL A 57 -8.37 1.27 10.69
N GLY A 58 -9.01 2.22 9.99
CA GLY A 58 -8.93 3.66 10.26
C GLY A 58 -7.92 4.42 9.39
N SER A 59 -7.23 3.74 8.47
CA SER A 59 -6.30 4.39 7.53
C SER A 59 -7.05 4.83 6.27
N SER A 60 -7.12 6.14 6.01
CA SER A 60 -7.62 6.68 4.74
C SER A 60 -6.55 7.53 4.08
N SER A 61 -6.31 7.27 2.79
CA SER A 61 -5.37 8.01 1.97
C SER A 61 -6.07 8.44 0.68
N SER A 62 -6.06 9.73 0.38
CA SER A 62 -6.57 10.26 -0.88
C SER A 62 -5.48 11.01 -1.61
N PHE A 63 -5.31 10.70 -2.89
CA PHE A 63 -4.24 11.26 -3.71
C PHE A 63 -4.68 11.41 -5.17
N THR A 64 -4.00 12.29 -5.89
CA THR A 64 -4.25 12.50 -7.32
C THR A 64 -3.15 11.84 -8.13
N LEU A 65 -3.55 11.10 -9.17
CA LEU A 65 -2.64 10.49 -10.12
C LEU A 65 -1.75 11.53 -10.81
N GLY A 66 -0.46 11.22 -10.90
CA GLY A 66 0.56 12.09 -11.49
C GLY A 66 0.97 13.28 -10.64
N LYS A 67 0.49 13.38 -9.38
CA LYS A 67 0.92 14.41 -8.43
C LYS A 67 1.65 13.81 -7.25
N GLU A 68 2.62 14.56 -6.75
CA GLU A 68 3.30 14.25 -5.50
C GLU A 68 2.38 14.58 -4.32
N PHE A 69 2.31 13.67 -3.35
CA PHE A 69 1.55 13.85 -2.11
C PHE A 69 2.37 13.37 -0.91
N GLU A 70 2.14 13.97 0.26
CA GLU A 70 2.70 13.46 1.51
C GLU A 70 1.88 12.24 1.93
N ASP A 71 2.55 11.09 2.06
CA ASP A 71 1.96 9.85 2.53
C ASP A 71 2.60 9.46 3.86
N GLU A 72 1.78 8.97 4.78
CA GLU A 72 2.23 8.48 6.07
C GLU A 72 2.09 6.97 6.09
N ILE A 73 3.22 6.26 5.94
CA ILE A 73 3.21 4.79 5.87
C ILE A 73 2.91 4.19 7.25
N LEU A 74 3.46 4.80 8.29
CA LEU A 74 3.17 4.51 9.69
C LEU A 74 3.30 5.82 10.48
N SER A 75 2.65 5.89 11.64
CA SER A 75 2.80 7.04 12.55
C SER A 75 4.29 7.31 12.84
N GLY A 76 4.80 8.44 12.34
CA GLY A 76 6.21 8.83 12.44
C GLY A 76 7.03 8.65 11.16
N ILE A 77 6.55 7.87 10.18
CA ILE A 77 7.22 7.62 8.89
C ILE A 77 6.45 8.33 7.77
N LYS A 78 6.82 9.60 7.54
CA LYS A 78 6.32 10.41 6.43
C LYS A 78 7.21 10.26 5.21
N VAL A 79 6.60 10.11 4.04
CA VAL A 79 7.28 9.97 2.75
C VAL A 79 6.53 10.74 1.66
N ASN A 80 7.25 11.26 0.69
CA ASN A 80 6.65 11.87 -0.49
C ASN A 80 6.36 10.78 -1.50
N SER A 81 5.09 10.61 -1.88
CA SER A 81 4.67 9.55 -2.79
C SER A 81 4.10 10.12 -4.09
N VAL A 82 4.30 9.40 -5.19
CA VAL A 82 3.73 9.72 -6.50
C VAL A 82 2.99 8.51 -7.02
N ALA A 83 1.69 8.66 -7.27
CA ALA A 83 0.83 7.60 -7.76
C ALA A 83 0.65 7.71 -9.29
N THR A 84 0.87 6.62 -10.00
CA THR A 84 0.71 6.51 -11.46
C THR A 84 -0.15 5.30 -11.79
N LEU A 85 -1.24 5.50 -12.53
CA LEU A 85 -2.14 4.42 -12.94
C LEU A 85 -1.92 4.09 -14.41
N ASN A 86 -1.46 2.88 -14.70
CA ASN A 86 -1.29 2.34 -16.04
C ASN A 86 -2.23 1.17 -16.27
N GLY A 87 -3.41 1.44 -16.85
CA GLY A 87 -4.42 0.43 -17.11
C GLY A 87 -5.00 -0.12 -15.79
N ASN A 88 -4.58 -1.33 -15.41
CA ASN A 88 -5.00 -2.01 -14.19
C ASN A 88 -3.90 -2.06 -13.10
N VAL A 89 -2.77 -1.39 -13.33
CA VAL A 89 -1.65 -1.34 -12.38
C VAL A 89 -1.50 0.08 -11.85
N LEU A 90 -1.74 0.26 -10.55
CA LEU A 90 -1.45 1.50 -9.84
C LEU A 90 -0.09 1.38 -9.15
N ARG A 91 0.88 2.15 -9.61
CA ARG A 91 2.22 2.20 -9.05
C ARG A 91 2.37 3.45 -8.20
N ILE A 92 2.72 3.29 -6.93
CA ILE A 92 2.98 4.37 -5.99
C ILE A 92 4.46 4.32 -5.61
N GLU A 93 5.20 5.34 -6.01
CA GLU A 93 6.62 5.47 -5.70
C GLU A 93 6.78 6.44 -4.54
N SER A 94 7.31 5.96 -3.43
CA SER A 94 7.53 6.69 -2.20
C SER A 94 9.00 7.01 -2.00
N ASN A 95 9.28 8.25 -1.61
CA ASN A 95 10.61 8.75 -1.32
C ASN A 95 10.63 9.31 0.10
N SER A 96 11.46 8.72 0.95
CA SER A 96 11.64 9.17 2.33
C SER A 96 12.70 10.27 2.40
N ALA A 97 12.63 11.11 3.44
CA ALA A 97 13.60 12.17 3.68
C ALA A 97 15.06 11.66 3.74
N ASP A 98 15.26 10.42 4.18
CA ASP A 98 16.57 9.74 4.23
C ASP A 98 17.06 9.17 2.87
N ASN A 99 16.54 9.65 1.73
CA ASN A 99 16.80 9.11 0.39
C ASN A 99 16.42 7.62 0.19
N ARG A 100 15.62 7.05 1.10
CA ARG A 100 15.10 5.68 0.93
C ARG A 100 13.93 5.70 -0.05
N LYS A 101 13.98 4.84 -1.05
CA LYS A 101 12.91 4.65 -2.02
C LYS A 101 12.11 3.40 -1.68
N GLY A 102 10.79 3.54 -1.67
CA GLY A 102 9.81 2.46 -1.62
C GLY A 102 8.94 2.51 -2.85
N VAL A 103 8.50 1.37 -3.34
CA VAL A 103 7.60 1.23 -4.48
C VAL A 103 6.49 0.26 -4.07
N ARG A 104 5.26 0.72 -4.21
CA ARG A 104 4.05 -0.06 -3.96
C ARG A 104 3.30 -0.22 -5.27
N GLU A 105 3.15 -1.44 -5.73
CA GLU A 105 2.48 -1.76 -6.98
C GLU A 105 1.18 -2.51 -6.69
N TYR A 106 0.06 -1.91 -7.05
CA TYR A 106 -1.29 -2.43 -6.87
C TYR A 106 -1.78 -2.93 -8.22
N VAL A 107 -1.82 -4.25 -8.36
CA VAL A 107 -2.30 -4.93 -9.57
C VAL A 107 -3.75 -5.32 -9.34
N PHE A 108 -4.66 -4.61 -10.00
CA PHE A 108 -6.08 -4.91 -9.97
C PHE A 108 -6.42 -5.98 -11.02
N SER A 109 -7.21 -6.96 -10.61
CA SER A 109 -7.81 -7.99 -11.47
C SER A 109 -9.33 -7.99 -11.29
N ASP A 110 -10.06 -8.77 -12.08
CA ASP A 110 -11.53 -8.80 -12.01
C ASP A 110 -12.05 -9.23 -10.61
N SER A 111 -11.35 -10.14 -9.95
CA SER A 111 -11.73 -10.73 -8.66
C SER A 111 -10.77 -10.46 -7.50
N GLU A 112 -9.56 -9.95 -7.76
CA GLU A 112 -8.49 -9.87 -6.77
C GLU A 112 -7.65 -8.60 -6.95
N LEU A 113 -7.04 -8.16 -5.85
CA LEU A 113 -6.07 -7.07 -5.81
C LEU A 113 -4.79 -7.60 -5.18
N VAL A 114 -3.70 -7.51 -5.91
CA VAL A 114 -2.37 -7.89 -5.43
C VAL A 114 -1.55 -6.62 -5.21
N ILE A 115 -1.11 -6.40 -3.98
CA ILE A 115 -0.24 -5.27 -3.62
C ILE A 115 1.17 -5.80 -3.37
N THR A 116 2.13 -5.34 -4.16
CA THR A 116 3.55 -5.66 -4.00
C THR A 116 4.26 -4.45 -3.40
N TYR A 117 4.94 -4.65 -2.28
CA TYR A 117 5.77 -3.67 -1.61
C TYR A 117 7.23 -4.03 -1.87
N SER A 118 7.99 -3.08 -2.39
CA SER A 118 9.41 -3.25 -2.69
C SER A 118 10.18 -2.00 -2.28
N GLY A 119 11.41 -2.16 -1.80
CA GLY A 119 12.25 -1.04 -1.36
C GLY A 119 12.33 -0.88 0.16
N GLY A 120 13.02 0.17 0.61
CA GLY A 120 13.51 0.30 1.99
C GLY A 120 14.94 -0.21 2.17
N ALA A 121 15.45 -0.17 3.41
CA ALA A 121 16.86 -0.46 3.72
C ALA A 121 17.26 -1.93 3.52
N SER A 122 16.29 -2.85 3.39
CA SER A 122 16.53 -4.29 3.50
C SER A 122 16.29 -5.10 2.22
N ASN A 123 16.02 -4.46 1.06
CA ASN A 123 15.70 -5.17 -0.21
C ASN A 123 14.58 -6.22 -0.09
N VAL A 124 13.71 -6.12 0.92
CA VAL A 124 12.62 -7.06 1.15
C VAL A 124 11.49 -6.74 0.19
N VAL A 125 10.97 -7.78 -0.46
CA VAL A 125 9.74 -7.71 -1.25
C VAL A 125 8.63 -8.39 -0.47
N ALA A 126 7.59 -7.64 -0.13
CA ALA A 126 6.37 -8.15 0.47
C ALA A 126 5.22 -8.10 -0.51
N LYS A 127 4.26 -9.02 -0.35
CA LYS A 127 3.08 -9.10 -1.19
C LYS A 127 1.86 -9.28 -0.32
N ARG A 128 0.77 -8.61 -0.67
CA ARG A 128 -0.52 -8.75 0.00
C ARG A 128 -1.56 -9.05 -1.04
N VAL A 129 -2.30 -10.13 -0.85
CA VAL A 129 -3.35 -10.59 -1.74
C VAL A 129 -4.68 -10.28 -1.09
N TYR A 130 -5.50 -9.52 -1.80
CA TYR A 130 -6.86 -9.18 -1.41
C TYR A 130 -7.84 -9.79 -2.40
N ALA A 131 -8.95 -10.32 -1.90
CA ALA A 131 -10.07 -10.75 -2.72
C ALA A 131 -11.13 -9.67 -2.74
N ARG A 132 -11.74 -9.46 -3.90
CA ARG A 132 -12.84 -8.52 -4.06
C ARG A 132 -14.10 -9.05 -3.38
N ILE A 133 -14.82 -8.18 -2.66
CA ILE A 133 -16.07 -8.48 -1.96
C ILE A 133 -17.23 -7.60 -2.43
#